data_AF-A0A1A7WCL2-F1
#
_entry.id   AF-A0A1A7WCL2-F1
#
_cell.length_a   1.000
_cell.length_b   1.000
_cell.length_c   1.000
_cell.angle_alpha   90.00
_cell.angle_beta   90.00
_cell.angle_gamma   90.00
#
_symmetry.space_group_name_H-M   'P 1'
#
loop_
_entity.id
_entity.type
_entity.pdbx_description
1 polymer ?
#
loop_
_entity_poly.entity_id
_entity_poly.type
_entity_poly.pdbx_seq_one_letter_code
_entity_poly.pdbx_strand_id
1 'polypeptide(L)'
;MLARNPGSDLDLDWISRVRVNHQAVLKRAQYIQSLKVSKKQWQAAWLLKAVTCIDLTTLAGDDTPSNVHRLCLKAIQPVRHDLLKKMDMHDKGCI
;
A
#
# COMPACT_ATOMS: atom_id res chain seq x y z
N MET A 1 -25.19 -11.96 2.24
CA MET A 1 -24.54 -10.68 2.60
C MET A 1 -24.16 -10.76 4.07
N LEU A 2 -22.89 -10.54 4.41
CA LEU A 2 -22.47 -10.45 5.81
C LEU A 2 -23.15 -9.24 6.47
N ALA A 3 -23.55 -9.38 7.74
CA ALA A 3 -24.13 -8.29 8.51
C ALA A 3 -23.12 -7.13 8.61
N ARG A 4 -23.62 -5.88 8.49
CA ARG A 4 -22.77 -4.69 8.66
C ARG A 4 -22.19 -4.67 10.07
N ASN A 5 -20.93 -4.25 10.20
CA ASN A 5 -20.33 -3.98 11.50
C ASN A 5 -21.18 -2.89 12.20
N PRO A 6 -21.78 -3.17 13.37
CA PRO A 6 -22.64 -2.23 14.08
C PRO A 6 -21.87 -1.02 14.63
N GLY A 7 -20.54 -1.10 14.71
CA GLY A 7 -19.70 -0.07 15.32
C GLY A 7 -19.87 0.01 16.84
N SER A 8 -19.17 0.97 17.45
CA SER A 8 -19.29 1.33 18.86
C SER A 8 -19.07 2.82 19.01
N ASP A 9 -19.59 3.40 20.10
CA ASP A 9 -19.31 4.81 20.42
C ASP A 9 -17.82 5.05 20.66
N LEU A 10 -17.37 6.27 20.36
CA LEU A 10 -15.99 6.68 20.57
C LEU A 10 -15.69 6.79 22.07
N ASP A 11 -14.89 5.87 22.59
CA ASP A 11 -14.37 5.94 23.96
C ASP A 11 -12.97 6.61 23.97
N LEU A 12 -12.92 7.88 24.38
CA LEU A 12 -11.67 8.63 24.49
C LEU A 12 -10.75 8.12 25.61
N ASP A 13 -11.29 7.38 26.59
CA ASP A 13 -10.45 6.81 27.64
C ASP A 13 -9.50 5.74 27.10
N TRP A 14 -9.87 5.06 26.01
CA TRP A 14 -8.97 4.13 25.34
C TRP A 14 -7.73 4.85 24.82
N ILE A 15 -7.94 5.99 24.17
CA ILE A 15 -6.87 6.83 23.62
C ILE A 15 -6.02 7.39 24.76
N SER A 16 -6.64 7.90 25.83
CA SER A 16 -5.94 8.53 26.95
C SER A 16 -5.05 7.55 27.72
N ARG A 17 -5.40 6.25 27.72
CA ARG A 17 -4.61 5.19 28.35
C ARG A 17 -3.45 4.67 27.51
N VAL A 18 -3.38 4.99 26.21
CA VAL A 18 -2.28 4.54 25.36
C VAL A 18 -0.97 5.18 25.82
N ARG A 19 0.00 4.34 26.21
CA ARG A 19 1.37 4.77 26.54
C ARG A 19 2.29 4.36 25.41
N VAL A 20 3.00 5.33 24.83
CA VAL A 20 3.99 5.10 23.79
C VAL A 20 5.37 5.47 24.32
N ASN A 21 6.35 4.57 24.14
CA ASN A 21 7.73 4.91 24.40
C ASN A 21 8.25 5.80 23.24
N HIS A 22 8.20 7.11 23.45
CA HIS A 22 8.57 8.10 22.44
C HIS A 22 9.99 7.90 21.90
N GLN A 23 10.97 7.63 22.78
CA GLN A 23 12.35 7.40 22.36
C GLN A 23 12.50 6.15 21.50
N ALA A 24 11.82 5.05 21.86
CA ALA A 24 11.85 3.82 21.07
C ALA A 24 11.22 4.02 19.70
N VAL A 25 10.09 4.74 19.62
CA VAL A 25 9.44 5.09 18.35
C VAL A 25 10.36 5.93 17.46
N LEU A 26 10.98 6.97 18.02
CA LEU A 26 11.91 7.81 17.26
C LEU A 26 13.13 7.02 16.76
N LYS A 27 13.76 6.22 17.61
CA LYS A 27 14.89 5.35 17.23
C LYS A 27 14.48 4.39 16.10
N ARG A 28 13.28 3.82 16.18
CA ARG A 28 12.78 2.89 15.16
C ARG A 28 12.48 3.60 13.85
N ALA A 29 11.86 4.77 13.88
CA ALA A 29 11.57 5.56 12.68
C ALA A 29 12.86 5.97 11.96
N GLN A 30 13.86 6.47 12.70
CA GLN A 30 15.18 6.81 12.15
C GLN A 30 15.89 5.58 11.58
N TYR A 31 15.82 4.43 12.26
CA TYR A 31 16.36 3.17 11.77
C TYR A 31 15.70 2.75 10.44
N ILE A 32 14.37 2.80 10.35
CA ILE A 32 13.65 2.47 9.10
C ILE A 32 14.08 3.40 7.97
N GLN A 33 14.26 4.70 8.25
CA GLN A 33 14.72 5.66 7.25
C GLN A 33 16.19 5.41 6.82
N SER A 34 17.02 4.89 7.72
CA SER A 34 18.42 4.55 7.41
C SER A 34 18.57 3.25 6.62
N LEU A 35 17.55 2.37 6.62
CA LEU A 35 17.48 1.21 5.73
C LEU A 35 17.39 1.67 4.27
N LYS A 36 18.55 1.94 3.66
CA LYS A 36 18.65 2.09 2.20
C LYS A 36 18.35 0.74 1.56
N VAL A 37 17.20 0.65 0.89
CA VAL A 37 16.91 -0.45 -0.04
C VAL A 37 18.05 -0.53 -1.07
N SER A 38 18.52 -1.75 -1.33
CA SER A 38 19.68 -2.00 -2.20
C SER A 38 19.48 -1.34 -3.58
N LYS A 39 20.23 -0.28 -3.82
CA LYS A 39 20.21 0.44 -5.10
C LYS A 39 20.99 -0.39 -6.12
N LYS A 40 20.25 -1.05 -7.01
CA LYS A 40 20.51 -1.16 -8.47
C LYS A 40 20.05 -2.50 -9.06
N GLN A 41 20.45 -3.64 -8.48
CA GLN A 41 20.17 -4.94 -9.13
C GLN A 41 18.73 -5.44 -8.93
N TRP A 42 18.17 -5.34 -7.72
CA TRP A 42 16.87 -5.95 -7.39
C TRP A 42 15.72 -4.96 -7.22
N GLN A 43 15.98 -3.66 -7.31
CA GLN A 43 14.98 -2.63 -7.04
C GLN A 43 13.75 -2.81 -7.94
N ALA A 44 13.97 -3.08 -9.23
CA ALA A 44 12.88 -3.27 -10.18
C ALA A 44 12.06 -4.54 -9.87
N ALA A 45 12.72 -5.63 -9.44
CA ALA A 45 12.04 -6.85 -9.00
C ALA A 45 11.20 -6.64 -7.73
N TRP A 46 11.73 -5.88 -6.75
CA TRP A 46 10.99 -5.54 -5.53
C TRP A 46 9.80 -4.63 -5.80
N LEU A 47 9.95 -3.66 -6.72
CA LEU A 47 8.84 -2.81 -7.14
C LEU A 47 7.74 -3.63 -7.84
N LEU A 48 8.11 -4.56 -8.72
CA LEU A 48 7.14 -5.49 -9.32
C LEU A 48 6.44 -6.34 -8.26
N LYS A 49 7.17 -6.84 -7.26
CA LYS A 49 6.54 -7.58 -6.16
C LYS A 49 5.58 -6.71 -5.34
N ALA A 50 5.94 -5.46 -5.07
CA ALA A 50 5.09 -4.53 -4.34
C ALA A 50 3.78 -4.23 -5.10
N VAL A 51 3.82 -4.16 -6.43
CA VAL A 51 2.62 -4.00 -7.28
C VAL A 51 1.63 -5.16 -7.10
N THR A 52 2.10 -6.39 -6.85
CA THR A 52 1.20 -7.54 -6.55
C THR A 52 0.44 -7.40 -5.23
N CYS A 53 0.83 -6.44 -4.39
CA CYS A 53 0.23 -6.17 -3.09
C CYS A 53 -0.61 -4.88 -3.10
N ILE A 54 -0.98 -4.36 -4.27
CA ILE A 54 -1.87 -3.20 -4.37
C ILE A 54 -3.23 -3.57 -3.77
N ASP A 55 -3.62 -2.82 -2.75
CA ASP A 55 -4.98 -2.80 -2.25
C ASP A 55 -5.76 -1.67 -2.92
N LEU A 56 -7.02 -1.94 -3.28
CA LEU A 56 -7.89 -0.96 -3.95
C LEU A 56 -8.70 -0.20 -2.90
N THR A 57 -8.00 0.61 -2.13
CA THR A 57 -8.60 1.51 -1.15
C THR A 57 -8.55 2.96 -1.66
N THR A 58 -9.68 3.63 -1.61
CA THR A 58 -9.83 5.06 -1.87
C THR A 58 -9.57 5.86 -0.60
N LEU A 59 -8.28 6.13 -0.36
CA LEU A 59 -7.80 6.77 0.88
C LEU A 59 -8.34 8.20 1.11
N ALA A 60 -8.93 8.84 0.09
CA ALA A 60 -9.37 10.22 0.13
C ALA A 60 -10.89 10.41 0.38
N GLY A 61 -11.67 9.33 0.47
CA GLY A 61 -13.11 9.41 0.73
C GLY A 61 -13.94 10.07 -0.39
N ASP A 62 -13.36 10.26 -1.58
CA ASP A 62 -13.97 10.86 -2.77
C ASP A 62 -14.54 9.79 -3.74
N ASP A 63 -15.18 8.78 -3.16
CA ASP A 63 -15.74 7.62 -3.85
C ASP A 63 -16.89 8.00 -4.77
N THR A 64 -16.56 8.23 -6.04
CA THR A 64 -17.53 8.29 -7.13
C THR A 64 -17.40 7.04 -8.00
N PRO A 65 -18.48 6.57 -8.66
CA PRO A 65 -18.42 5.43 -9.57
C PRO A 65 -17.29 5.58 -10.62
N SER A 66 -17.07 6.80 -11.13
CA SER A 66 -16.01 7.10 -12.07
C SER A 66 -14.60 6.96 -11.48
N ASN A 67 -14.39 7.38 -10.24
CA ASN A 67 -13.10 7.25 -9.55
C ASN A 67 -12.78 5.79 -9.24
N VAL A 68 -13.75 5.06 -8.69
CA VAL A 68 -13.63 3.62 -8.42
C VAL A 68 -13.37 2.85 -9.73
N HIS A 69 -14.10 3.17 -10.81
CA HIS A 69 -13.88 2.53 -12.10
C HIS A 69 -12.46 2.77 -12.64
N ARG A 70 -11.95 4.01 -12.59
CA ARG A 70 -10.56 4.31 -12.97
C ARG A 70 -9.53 3.57 -12.11
N LEU A 71 -9.78 3.48 -10.79
CA LEU A 71 -8.92 2.75 -9.87
C LEU A 71 -8.84 1.28 -10.27
N CYS A 72 -9.98 0.63 -10.50
CA CYS A 72 -10.06 -0.76 -10.95
C CYS A 72 -9.36 -0.97 -12.31
N LEU A 73 -9.56 -0.07 -13.29
CA LEU A 73 -8.86 -0.16 -14.57
C LEU A 73 -7.33 -0.07 -14.41
N LYS A 74 -6.86 0.82 -13.54
CA LYS A 74 -5.43 0.94 -13.24
C LYS A 74 -4.91 -0.28 -12.48
N ALA A 75 -5.75 -0.95 -11.69
CA ALA A 75 -5.40 -2.19 -10.99
C ALA A 75 -5.23 -3.38 -11.94
N ILE A 76 -6.01 -3.44 -13.02
CA ILE A 76 -5.90 -4.48 -14.06
C ILE A 76 -4.56 -4.33 -14.80
N GLN A 77 -4.10 -3.10 -15.03
CA GLN A 77 -2.83 -2.84 -15.72
C GLN A 77 -2.00 -1.76 -15.01
N PRO A 78 -1.43 -2.06 -13.82
CA PRO A 78 -0.77 -1.10 -12.95
C PRO A 78 0.65 -0.76 -13.41
N VAL A 79 1.22 -1.56 -14.32
CA VAL A 79 2.49 -1.28 -14.99
C VAL A 79 2.27 -1.24 -16.50
N ARG A 80 2.81 -0.22 -17.15
CA ARG A 80 2.76 -0.11 -18.61
C ARG A 80 3.47 -1.29 -19.28
N HIS A 81 2.87 -1.81 -20.34
CA HIS A 81 3.35 -2.99 -21.03
C HIS A 81 4.76 -2.82 -21.64
N ASP A 82 5.13 -1.62 -22.12
CA ASP A 82 6.46 -1.34 -22.66
C ASP A 82 7.57 -1.43 -21.60
N LEU A 83 7.27 -1.08 -20.34
CA LEU A 83 8.20 -1.23 -19.22
C LEU A 83 8.38 -2.71 -18.85
N LEU A 84 7.28 -3.48 -18.84
CA LEU A 84 7.34 -4.92 -18.59
C LEU A 84 8.16 -5.64 -19.67
N LYS A 85 8.04 -5.25 -20.94
CA LYS A 85 8.87 -5.79 -22.03
C LYS A 85 10.35 -5.49 -21.83
N LYS A 86 10.71 -4.25 -21.46
CA LYS A 86 12.10 -3.87 -21.18
C LYS A 86 12.72 -4.64 -20.01
N MET A 87 11.90 -5.22 -19.14
CA MET A 87 12.32 -6.00 -17.98
C MET A 87 12.13 -7.52 -18.14
N ASP A 88 11.70 -7.99 -19.32
CA ASP A 88 11.36 -9.40 -19.58
C ASP A 88 10.30 -9.99 -18.63
N MET A 89 9.30 -9.16 -18.31
CA MET A 89 8.25 -9.45 -17.32
C MET A 89 6.83 -9.42 -17.88
N HIS A 90 6.69 -9.30 -19.19
CA HIS A 90 5.41 -9.12 -19.88
C HIS A 90 4.50 -10.36 -19.85
N ASP A 91 5.05 -11.57 -19.72
CA ASP A 91 4.27 -12.82 -19.79
C ASP A 91 4.25 -13.60 -18.47
N LYS A 92 4.82 -13.05 -17.39
CA LYS A 92 5.05 -13.81 -16.15
C LYS A 92 3.92 -13.71 -15.11
N GLY A 93 2.73 -13.24 -15.50
CA GLY A 93 1.57 -13.12 -14.61
C GLY A 93 1.85 -12.35 -13.31
N CYS A 94 2.83 -11.43 -13.36
CA CYS A 94 3.21 -10.61 -12.20
C CYS A 94 2.17 -9.52 -11.90
N ILE A 95 1.10 -9.48 -12.69
CA ILE A 95 -0.08 -8.65 -12.52
C ILE A 95 -1.26 -9.33 -13.21
#